data_AF-A0A924WQV8-F1
#
_entry.id   AF-A0A924WQV8-F1
#
_cell.length_a   1.000
_cell.length_b   1.000
_cell.length_c   1.000
_cell.angle_alpha   90.00
_cell.angle_beta   90.00
_cell.angle_gamma   90.00
#
_symmetry.space_group_name_H-M   'P 1'
#
loop_
_entity.id
_entity.type
_entity.pdbx_description
1 polymer ?
#
loop_
_entity_poly.entity_id
_entity_poly.type
_entity_poly.pdbx_seq_one_letter_code
_entity_poly.pdbx_strand_id
1 'polypeptide(L)'
;RDPADGSPSQDPALFRRFLPEIARQCDVVINLTTGGAPTMSVEERLQPALSLSPEVASLNMGTMNFGLYPMLARFKEFKHAWERPYLEGSDERIFKNTFRDIRYILESCADNGTRFEIECYDIGHLYTAAHFLERGIVKPPLFIQSVFGILGGIGAHAEDVMHMRRTADRLFGDDYLWSVLGAGRNQMPIAAMSAAIGGNVRVGLEDSLWDGPGRLAESSAAQVRRVRSILDGLSLDIATPDEARAMLQLKGRAAVGF
;
A
#
# COMPACT_ATOMS: atom_id res chain seq x y z
N ARG A 1 -15.17 2.06 -1.33
CA ARG A 1 -16.13 0.96 -1.09
C ARG A 1 -17.53 1.46 -1.37
N ASP A 2 -18.40 0.62 -1.94
CA ASP A 2 -19.82 0.93 -2.08
C ASP A 2 -20.45 1.08 -0.68
N PRO A 3 -21.11 2.21 -0.36
CA PRO A 3 -21.75 2.42 0.93
C PRO A 3 -22.90 1.45 1.24
N ALA A 4 -23.52 0.83 0.24
CA ALA A 4 -24.67 -0.06 0.42
C ALA A 4 -24.25 -1.44 0.94
N ASP A 5 -23.13 -1.98 0.45
CA ASP A 5 -22.74 -3.37 0.73
C ASP A 5 -21.25 -3.58 1.03
N GLY A 6 -20.44 -2.52 1.03
CA GLY A 6 -19.01 -2.57 1.33
C GLY A 6 -18.12 -3.12 0.22
N SER A 7 -18.68 -3.44 -0.96
CA SER A 7 -17.92 -3.95 -2.11
C SER A 7 -16.84 -2.95 -2.56
N PRO A 8 -15.71 -3.43 -3.11
CA PRO A 8 -14.68 -2.53 -3.61
C PRO A 8 -15.19 -1.67 -4.78
N SER A 9 -14.87 -0.38 -4.77
CA SER A 9 -15.20 0.55 -5.86
C SER A 9 -14.08 1.59 -5.99
N GLN A 10 -13.70 1.87 -7.24
CA GLN A 10 -12.76 2.92 -7.64
C GLN A 10 -13.48 4.13 -8.25
N ASP A 11 -14.79 4.28 -8.02
CA ASP A 11 -15.55 5.45 -8.48
C ASP A 11 -15.04 6.73 -7.77
N PRO A 12 -14.45 7.71 -8.50
CA PRO A 12 -13.97 8.95 -7.90
C PRO A 12 -15.04 9.76 -7.16
N ALA A 13 -16.33 9.61 -7.49
CA ALA A 13 -17.41 10.27 -6.76
C ALA A 13 -17.49 9.79 -5.31
N LEU A 14 -17.19 8.52 -5.03
CA LEU A 14 -17.15 8.00 -3.66
C LEU A 14 -15.96 8.56 -2.87
N PHE A 15 -14.81 8.78 -3.52
CA PHE A 15 -13.64 9.40 -2.90
C PHE A 15 -13.92 10.86 -2.50
N ARG A 16 -14.57 11.63 -3.38
CA ARG A 16 -14.96 13.03 -3.11
C ARG A 16 -15.87 13.20 -1.89
N ARG A 17 -16.53 12.13 -1.42
CA ARG A 17 -17.39 12.19 -0.23
C ARG A 17 -16.62 12.26 1.08
N PHE A 18 -15.38 11.76 1.13
CA PHE A 18 -14.60 11.70 2.38
C PHE A 18 -13.31 12.51 2.32
N LEU A 19 -12.70 12.68 1.14
CA LEU A 19 -11.41 13.36 1.02
C LEU A 19 -11.40 14.82 1.49
N PRO A 20 -12.38 15.67 1.11
CA PRO A 20 -12.39 17.05 1.58
C PRO A 20 -12.54 17.14 3.10
N GLU A 21 -13.27 16.20 3.70
CA GLU A 21 -13.49 16.19 5.14
C GLU A 21 -12.23 15.79 5.91
N ILE A 22 -11.46 14.83 5.39
CA ILE A 22 -10.14 14.50 5.94
C ILE A 22 -9.20 15.69 5.82
N ALA A 23 -9.09 16.28 4.62
CA ALA A 23 -8.20 17.41 4.36
C ALA A 23 -8.52 18.66 5.22
N ARG A 24 -9.81 18.84 5.57
CA ARG A 24 -10.27 19.90 6.46
C ARG A 24 -9.92 19.66 7.93
N GLN A 25 -9.94 18.40 8.37
CA GLN A 25 -9.74 18.04 9.77
C GLN A 25 -8.30 17.70 10.14
N CYS A 26 -7.49 17.24 9.18
CA CYS A 26 -6.14 16.76 9.42
C CYS A 26 -5.23 17.09 8.23
N ASP A 27 -3.97 17.36 8.53
CA ASP A 27 -2.89 17.65 7.59
C ASP A 27 -2.21 16.38 7.04
N VAL A 28 -2.71 15.19 7.37
CA VAL A 28 -2.17 13.90 6.93
C VAL A 28 -1.96 13.85 5.40
N VAL A 29 -0.87 13.22 4.97
CA VAL A 29 -0.67 12.87 3.56
C VAL A 29 -1.71 11.83 3.16
N ILE A 30 -2.52 12.13 2.16
CA ILE A 30 -3.51 11.19 1.63
C ILE A 30 -2.88 10.43 0.46
N ASN A 31 -2.79 9.12 0.62
CA ASN A 31 -2.33 8.18 -0.40
C ASN A 31 -3.53 7.44 -1.02
N LEU A 32 -3.76 7.59 -2.33
CA LEU A 32 -4.85 6.91 -3.02
C LEU A 32 -4.37 5.64 -3.74
N THR A 33 -5.13 4.57 -3.63
CA THR A 33 -4.77 3.32 -4.33
C THR A 33 -4.98 3.44 -5.85
N THR A 34 -4.00 2.96 -6.63
CA THR A 34 -4.20 2.53 -8.04
C THR A 34 -4.25 1.00 -8.16
N GLY A 35 -4.26 0.30 -7.02
CA GLY A 35 -4.50 -1.14 -6.94
C GLY A 35 -5.99 -1.48 -6.97
N GLY A 36 -6.79 -0.77 -6.16
CA GLY A 36 -8.22 -1.04 -6.04
C GLY A 36 -8.49 -2.52 -5.72
N ALA A 37 -9.51 -3.10 -6.36
CA ALA A 37 -9.68 -4.56 -6.35
C ALA A 37 -9.00 -5.20 -7.55
N PRO A 38 -8.40 -6.39 -7.40
CA PRO A 38 -7.84 -7.15 -8.53
C PRO A 38 -8.88 -7.56 -9.60
N THR A 39 -10.18 -7.37 -9.35
CA THR A 39 -11.26 -7.58 -10.32
C THR A 39 -11.43 -6.42 -11.31
N MET A 40 -10.85 -5.26 -11.01
CA MET A 40 -11.01 -4.04 -11.80
C MET A 40 -9.95 -3.96 -12.90
N SER A 41 -10.30 -3.34 -14.01
CA SER A 41 -9.34 -2.98 -15.05
C SER A 41 -8.35 -1.92 -14.56
N VAL A 42 -7.19 -1.82 -15.21
CA VAL A 42 -6.18 -0.80 -14.89
C VAL A 42 -6.74 0.62 -15.09
N GLU A 43 -7.56 0.82 -16.11
CA GLU A 43 -8.16 2.12 -16.41
C GLU A 43 -9.13 2.57 -15.33
N GLU A 44 -9.99 1.66 -14.83
CA GLU A 44 -10.88 1.92 -13.70
C GLU A 44 -10.08 2.20 -12.42
N ARG A 45 -9.04 1.40 -12.16
CA ARG A 45 -8.19 1.53 -10.97
C ARG A 45 -7.47 2.87 -10.91
N LEU A 46 -7.08 3.44 -12.04
CA LEU A 46 -6.35 4.70 -12.11
C LEU A 46 -7.23 5.93 -11.83
N GLN A 47 -8.55 5.85 -12.05
CA GLN A 47 -9.43 7.03 -12.07
C GLN A 47 -9.37 7.92 -10.81
N PRO A 48 -9.31 7.39 -9.58
CA PRO A 48 -9.20 8.24 -8.40
C PRO A 48 -7.90 9.06 -8.40
N ALA A 49 -6.75 8.43 -8.66
CA ALA A 49 -5.47 9.14 -8.68
C ALA A 49 -5.40 10.16 -9.82
N LEU A 50 -5.90 9.80 -11.01
CA LEU A 50 -5.89 10.68 -12.17
C LEU A 50 -6.79 11.91 -11.97
N SER A 51 -8.03 11.70 -11.52
CA SER A 51 -9.02 12.77 -11.41
C SER A 51 -8.91 13.63 -10.15
N LEU A 52 -8.29 13.10 -9.09
CA LEU A 52 -8.17 13.77 -7.79
C LEU A 52 -6.74 14.22 -7.48
N SER A 53 -5.76 13.81 -8.30
CA SER A 53 -4.39 14.28 -8.24
C SER A 53 -3.83 14.31 -6.80
N PRO A 54 -3.76 13.17 -6.09
CA PRO A 54 -3.30 13.15 -4.70
C PRO A 54 -1.80 13.49 -4.60
N GLU A 55 -1.30 13.72 -3.39
CA GLU A 55 0.15 13.85 -3.15
C GLU A 55 0.86 12.52 -3.44
N VAL A 56 0.25 11.41 -3.03
CA VAL A 56 0.77 10.05 -3.19
C VAL A 56 -0.31 9.15 -3.77
N ALA A 57 0.10 8.21 -4.63
CA ALA A 57 -0.73 7.08 -5.00
C ALA A 57 0.05 5.76 -4.90
N SER A 58 -0.63 4.66 -4.55
CA SER A 58 0.00 3.34 -4.55
C SER A 58 0.20 2.84 -5.97
N LEU A 59 1.30 2.12 -6.25
CA LEU A 59 1.64 1.57 -7.56
C LEU A 59 2.16 0.15 -7.41
N ASN A 60 1.42 -0.81 -7.95
CA ASN A 60 1.77 -2.22 -7.88
C ASN A 60 2.80 -2.58 -8.96
N MET A 61 3.94 -3.13 -8.54
CA MET A 61 5.12 -3.29 -9.39
C MET A 61 5.21 -4.62 -10.15
N GLY A 62 4.13 -5.38 -10.23
CA GLY A 62 4.14 -6.61 -11.01
C GLY A 62 2.81 -7.32 -11.07
N THR A 63 2.67 -8.14 -12.10
CA THR A 63 1.57 -9.08 -12.24
C THR A 63 1.81 -10.30 -11.36
N MET A 64 0.85 -10.66 -10.53
CA MET A 64 0.98 -11.79 -9.59
C MET A 64 -0.35 -12.47 -9.30
N ASN A 65 -0.30 -13.69 -8.79
CA ASN A 65 -1.45 -14.29 -8.11
C ASN A 65 -1.72 -13.52 -6.81
N PHE A 66 -3.00 -13.39 -6.43
CA PHE A 66 -3.39 -12.71 -5.20
C PHE A 66 -4.49 -13.50 -4.49
N GLY A 67 -4.08 -14.59 -3.84
CA GLY A 67 -4.97 -15.62 -3.31
C GLY A 67 -5.61 -15.23 -1.98
N LEU A 68 -6.92 -15.00 -1.99
CA LEU A 68 -7.74 -14.68 -0.81
C LEU A 68 -8.67 -15.82 -0.39
N TYR A 69 -8.90 -16.78 -1.29
CA TYR A 69 -9.80 -17.93 -1.10
C TYR A 69 -9.54 -18.75 0.18
N PRO A 70 -8.31 -18.88 0.73
CA PRO A 70 -8.12 -19.61 1.98
C PRO A 70 -8.85 -18.97 3.18
N MET A 71 -9.23 -17.69 3.09
CA MET A 71 -10.05 -17.04 4.13
C MET A 71 -11.43 -17.70 4.29
N LEU A 72 -11.95 -18.37 3.25
CA LEU A 72 -13.19 -19.16 3.31
C LEU A 72 -13.08 -20.34 4.28
N ALA A 73 -11.88 -20.77 4.67
CA ALA A 73 -11.69 -21.76 5.72
C ALA A 73 -12.10 -21.21 7.11
N ARG A 74 -11.93 -19.90 7.33
CA ARG A 74 -12.24 -19.20 8.58
C ARG A 74 -13.63 -18.56 8.58
N PHE A 75 -13.98 -17.84 7.52
CA PHE A 75 -15.24 -17.12 7.40
C PHE A 75 -16.25 -17.95 6.62
N LYS A 76 -17.38 -18.28 7.25
CA LYS A 76 -18.41 -19.17 6.68
C LYS A 76 -19.70 -18.46 6.34
N GLU A 77 -20.04 -17.45 7.15
CA GLU A 77 -21.23 -16.64 7.02
C GLU A 77 -20.85 -15.28 6.41
N PHE A 78 -21.65 -14.84 5.44
CA PHE A 78 -21.44 -13.60 4.70
C PHE A 78 -22.73 -12.82 4.67
N LYS A 79 -22.65 -11.50 4.79
CA LYS A 79 -23.82 -10.63 4.86
C LYS A 79 -24.34 -10.28 3.47
N HIS A 80 -23.43 -10.15 2.51
CA HIS A 80 -23.70 -9.73 1.14
C HIS A 80 -23.27 -10.82 0.16
N ALA A 81 -24.04 -10.97 -0.93
CA ALA A 81 -23.85 -12.02 -1.91
C ALA A 81 -22.50 -11.93 -2.66
N TRP A 82 -21.89 -10.74 -2.72
CA TRP A 82 -20.62 -10.53 -3.43
C TRP A 82 -19.41 -11.07 -2.67
N GLU A 83 -19.47 -11.17 -1.33
CA GLU A 83 -18.30 -11.42 -0.49
C GLU A 83 -17.68 -12.80 -0.74
N ARG A 84 -18.51 -13.86 -0.76
CA ARG A 84 -18.04 -15.23 -0.98
C ARG A 84 -17.46 -15.42 -2.40
N PRO A 85 -18.17 -15.07 -3.49
CA PRO A 85 -17.61 -15.17 -4.85
C PRO A 85 -16.34 -14.32 -5.03
N TYR A 86 -16.26 -13.16 -4.37
CA TYR A 86 -15.07 -12.32 -4.43
C TYR A 86 -13.83 -13.02 -3.87
N LEU A 87 -13.99 -13.74 -2.75
CA LEU A 87 -12.93 -14.53 -2.12
C LEU A 87 -12.64 -15.82 -2.89
N GLU A 88 -13.69 -16.56 -3.27
CA GLU A 88 -13.58 -17.85 -3.97
C GLU A 88 -12.84 -17.68 -5.29
N GLY A 89 -13.33 -16.79 -6.17
CA GLY A 89 -12.71 -16.52 -7.47
C GLY A 89 -11.42 -15.71 -7.40
N SER A 90 -10.67 -15.78 -6.29
CA SER A 90 -9.29 -15.29 -6.19
C SER A 90 -8.25 -16.40 -6.42
N ASP A 91 -8.69 -17.67 -6.52
CA ASP A 91 -7.84 -18.80 -6.89
C ASP A 91 -7.46 -18.80 -8.38
N GLU A 92 -8.31 -18.24 -9.24
CA GLU A 92 -8.07 -18.05 -10.68
C GLU A 92 -7.61 -16.64 -11.06
N ARG A 93 -7.74 -15.67 -10.13
CA ARG A 93 -7.54 -14.25 -10.42
C ARG A 93 -6.06 -13.86 -10.41
N ILE A 94 -5.67 -13.15 -11.45
CA ILE A 94 -4.37 -12.51 -11.55
C ILE A 94 -4.53 -11.02 -11.25
N PHE A 95 -3.72 -10.50 -10.33
CA PHE A 95 -3.60 -9.07 -10.13
C PHE A 95 -2.65 -8.48 -11.18
N LYS A 96 -3.23 -8.05 -12.31
CA LYS A 96 -2.49 -7.62 -13.49
C LYS A 96 -1.85 -6.23 -13.33
N ASN A 97 -0.52 -6.18 -13.46
CA ASN A 97 0.28 -4.96 -13.59
C ASN A 97 1.45 -5.24 -14.53
N THR A 98 1.18 -5.32 -15.84
CA THR A 98 2.25 -5.51 -16.83
C THR A 98 3.15 -4.27 -16.90
N PHE A 99 4.34 -4.38 -17.49
CA PHE A 99 5.20 -3.21 -17.74
C PHE A 99 4.49 -2.08 -18.51
N ARG A 100 3.55 -2.42 -19.41
CA ARG A 100 2.74 -1.42 -20.11
C ARG A 100 1.77 -0.72 -19.17
N ASP A 101 1.11 -1.48 -18.30
CA ASP A 101 0.16 -0.93 -17.33
C ASP A 101 0.87 -0.02 -16.31
N ILE A 102 2.03 -0.46 -15.80
CA ILE A 102 2.85 0.33 -14.86
C ILE A 102 3.30 1.64 -15.52
N ARG A 103 3.82 1.58 -16.77
CA ARG A 103 4.19 2.77 -17.52
C ARG A 103 3.00 3.71 -17.70
N TYR A 104 1.84 3.16 -18.09
CA TYR A 104 0.63 3.94 -18.30
C TYR A 104 0.21 4.70 -17.04
N ILE A 105 0.24 4.07 -15.86
CA ILE A 105 -0.07 4.75 -14.59
C ILE A 105 0.96 5.86 -14.29
N LEU A 106 2.26 5.55 -14.42
CA LEU A 106 3.35 6.48 -14.17
C LEU A 106 3.24 7.74 -15.06
N GLU A 107 3.05 7.55 -16.36
CA GLU A 107 2.96 8.64 -17.33
C GLU A 107 1.66 9.43 -17.16
N SER A 108 0.54 8.76 -16.88
CA SER A 108 -0.76 9.43 -16.71
C SER A 108 -0.83 10.35 -15.48
N CYS A 109 -0.04 10.07 -14.44
CA CYS A 109 0.02 10.92 -13.24
C CYS A 109 1.26 11.83 -13.21
N ALA A 110 2.11 11.81 -14.24
CA ALA A 110 3.32 12.63 -14.25
C ALA A 110 2.98 14.13 -14.19
N ASP A 111 2.01 14.57 -14.99
CA ASP A 111 1.64 15.99 -15.12
C ASP A 111 0.93 16.55 -13.89
N ASN A 112 0.31 15.70 -13.07
CA ASN A 112 -0.37 16.13 -11.86
C ASN A 112 0.53 16.10 -10.60
N GLY A 113 1.81 15.74 -10.75
CA GLY A 113 2.80 15.76 -9.67
C GLY A 113 2.58 14.72 -8.57
N THR A 114 1.78 13.69 -8.81
CA THR A 114 1.59 12.57 -7.86
C THR A 114 2.89 11.79 -7.73
N ARG A 115 3.33 11.53 -6.50
CA ARG A 115 4.42 10.58 -6.21
C ARG A 115 3.87 9.20 -5.89
N PHE A 116 4.71 8.18 -5.95
CA PHE A 116 4.25 6.80 -5.82
C PHE A 116 4.79 6.11 -4.59
N GLU A 117 3.89 5.45 -3.86
CA GLU A 117 4.21 4.33 -2.98
C GLU A 117 4.33 3.07 -3.86
N ILE A 118 5.54 2.58 -4.02
CA ILE A 118 5.91 1.51 -4.94
C ILE A 118 5.75 0.17 -4.22
N GLU A 119 4.63 -0.51 -4.45
CA GLU A 119 4.23 -1.75 -3.79
C GLU A 119 4.95 -2.96 -4.42
N CYS A 120 5.90 -3.51 -3.68
CA CYS A 120 6.74 -4.65 -4.07
C CYS A 120 6.40 -5.87 -3.21
N TYR A 121 5.79 -6.88 -3.82
CA TYR A 121 5.34 -8.11 -3.16
C TYR A 121 6.36 -9.24 -3.29
N ASP A 122 7.38 -9.06 -4.13
CA ASP A 122 8.44 -10.03 -4.34
C ASP A 122 9.71 -9.32 -4.86
N ILE A 123 10.82 -10.04 -4.89
CA ILE A 123 12.12 -9.54 -5.33
C ILE A 123 12.06 -9.05 -6.78
N GLY A 124 11.35 -9.75 -7.66
CA GLY A 124 11.17 -9.33 -9.05
C GLY A 124 10.48 -7.97 -9.20
N HIS A 125 9.69 -7.54 -8.22
CA HIS A 125 9.04 -6.23 -8.24
C HIS A 125 10.05 -5.10 -7.97
N LEU A 126 11.08 -5.35 -7.14
CA LEU A 126 12.18 -4.40 -6.94
C LEU A 126 13.00 -4.22 -8.22
N TYR A 127 13.29 -5.31 -8.94
CA TYR A 127 13.93 -5.23 -10.26
C TYR A 127 13.05 -4.52 -11.29
N THR A 128 11.73 -4.67 -11.22
CA THR A 128 10.80 -3.89 -12.04
C THR A 128 10.90 -2.40 -11.73
N ALA A 129 10.97 -2.02 -10.45
CA ALA A 129 11.16 -0.62 -10.06
C ALA A 129 12.50 -0.05 -10.53
N ALA A 130 13.58 -0.83 -10.42
CA ALA A 130 14.91 -0.46 -10.94
C ALA A 130 14.87 -0.19 -12.46
N HIS A 131 14.19 -1.04 -13.23
CA HIS A 131 14.01 -0.81 -14.68
C HIS A 131 13.33 0.53 -14.99
N PHE A 132 12.33 0.95 -14.21
CA PHE A 132 11.68 2.25 -14.42
C PHE A 132 12.50 3.44 -13.91
N LEU A 133 13.32 3.24 -12.86
CA LEU A 133 14.29 4.22 -12.38
C LEU A 133 15.40 4.47 -13.40
N GLU A 134 16.04 3.41 -13.91
CA GLU A 134 17.12 3.48 -14.92
C GLU A 134 16.71 4.23 -16.19
N ARG A 135 15.42 4.19 -16.50
CA ARG A 135 14.82 4.87 -17.65
C ARG A 135 14.36 6.30 -17.37
N GLY A 136 14.53 6.79 -16.15
CA GLY A 136 14.11 8.11 -15.71
C GLY A 136 12.60 8.34 -15.67
N ILE A 137 11.80 7.27 -15.72
CA ILE A 137 10.34 7.35 -15.67
C ILE A 137 9.89 7.60 -14.22
N VAL A 138 10.51 6.91 -13.26
CA VAL A 138 10.35 7.20 -11.83
C VAL A 138 11.58 7.95 -11.35
N LYS A 139 11.39 8.93 -10.46
CA LYS A 139 12.45 9.79 -9.94
C LYS A 139 12.59 9.63 -8.42
N PRO A 140 13.82 9.67 -7.88
CA PRO A 140 14.05 9.63 -6.44
C PRO A 140 13.40 10.83 -5.70
N PRO A 141 13.19 10.74 -4.37
CA PRO A 141 13.37 9.55 -3.54
C PRO A 141 12.24 8.52 -3.77
N LEU A 142 12.59 7.27 -4.07
CA LEU A 142 11.61 6.20 -4.26
C LEU A 142 10.99 5.82 -2.92
N PHE A 143 9.66 5.72 -2.83
CA PHE A 143 9.02 5.18 -1.64
C PHE A 143 8.68 3.72 -1.85
N ILE A 144 9.60 2.83 -1.47
CA ILE A 144 9.44 1.38 -1.65
C ILE A 144 8.64 0.81 -0.48
N GLN A 145 7.47 0.24 -0.77
CA GLN A 145 6.64 -0.49 0.18
C GLN A 145 6.81 -1.99 -0.06
N SER A 146 7.53 -2.69 0.81
CA SER A 146 7.66 -4.16 0.74
C SER A 146 6.48 -4.84 1.44
N VAL A 147 5.76 -5.68 0.71
CA VAL A 147 4.51 -6.31 1.17
C VAL A 147 4.74 -7.81 1.40
N PHE A 148 4.54 -8.26 2.63
CA PHE A 148 4.89 -9.60 3.07
C PHE A 148 3.67 -10.43 3.47
N GLY A 149 3.65 -11.70 3.05
CA GLY A 149 2.69 -12.69 3.54
C GLY A 149 1.36 -12.75 2.78
N ILE A 150 1.29 -12.18 1.57
CA ILE A 150 0.18 -12.40 0.64
C ILE A 150 0.42 -13.72 -0.11
N LEU A 151 -0.59 -14.58 -0.19
CA LEU A 151 -0.50 -15.81 -0.98
C LEU A 151 -0.37 -15.48 -2.46
N GLY A 152 0.81 -15.76 -3.03
CA GLY A 152 1.18 -15.37 -4.39
C GLY A 152 2.33 -14.36 -4.46
N GLY A 153 2.72 -13.77 -3.32
CA GLY A 153 3.95 -13.00 -3.17
C GLY A 153 4.94 -13.67 -2.21
N ILE A 154 5.91 -12.89 -1.74
CA ILE A 154 6.94 -13.32 -0.80
C ILE A 154 6.36 -13.63 0.59
N GLY A 155 7.02 -14.53 1.30
CA GLY A 155 6.66 -14.94 2.65
C GLY A 155 6.80 -13.82 3.69
N ALA A 156 6.48 -14.16 4.94
CA ALA A 156 6.57 -13.24 6.08
C ALA A 156 7.72 -13.61 7.03
N HIS A 157 8.74 -14.33 6.56
CA HIS A 157 9.87 -14.73 7.39
C HIS A 157 10.86 -13.57 7.51
N ALA A 158 11.65 -13.55 8.59
CA ALA A 158 12.70 -12.53 8.78
C ALA A 158 13.70 -12.50 7.61
N GLU A 159 14.04 -13.66 7.05
CA GLU A 159 14.91 -13.77 5.87
C GLU A 159 14.33 -13.07 4.64
N ASP A 160 13.02 -13.18 4.42
CA ASP A 160 12.32 -12.51 3.32
C ASP A 160 12.43 -10.97 3.48
N VAL A 161 12.22 -10.48 4.71
CA VAL A 161 12.34 -9.04 5.06
C VAL A 161 13.75 -8.53 4.80
N MET A 162 14.77 -9.25 5.30
CA MET A 162 16.16 -8.88 5.11
C MET A 162 16.61 -9.00 3.65
N HIS A 163 16.06 -9.95 2.89
CA HIS A 163 16.39 -10.13 1.48
C HIS A 163 15.79 -9.02 0.60
N MET A 164 14.55 -8.57 0.89
CA MET A 164 13.94 -7.41 0.26
C MET A 164 14.76 -6.15 0.53
N ARG A 165 15.13 -5.89 1.80
CA ARG A 165 15.98 -4.73 2.17
C ARG A 165 17.32 -4.76 1.45
N ARG A 166 18.05 -5.89 1.52
CA ARG A 166 19.35 -6.07 0.85
C ARG A 166 19.27 -5.84 -0.65
N THR A 167 18.17 -6.25 -1.28
CA THR A 167 17.98 -6.06 -2.71
C THR A 167 17.66 -4.61 -3.05
N ALA A 168 16.80 -3.95 -2.26
CA ALA A 168 16.53 -2.52 -2.42
C ALA A 168 17.81 -1.67 -2.23
N ASP A 169 18.59 -1.93 -1.18
CA ASP A 169 19.89 -1.26 -0.96
C ASP A 169 20.83 -1.41 -2.15
N ARG A 170 20.92 -2.63 -2.72
CA ARG A 170 21.77 -2.91 -3.89
C ARG A 170 21.29 -2.19 -5.16
N LEU A 171 19.97 -2.04 -5.35
CA LEU A 171 19.39 -1.47 -6.57
C LEU A 171 19.25 0.05 -6.52
N PHE A 172 19.02 0.61 -5.34
CA PHE A 172 18.63 2.01 -5.17
C PHE A 172 19.60 2.80 -4.28
N GLY A 173 20.49 2.17 -3.52
CA GLY A 173 21.41 2.89 -2.62
C GLY A 173 20.68 3.85 -1.69
N ASP A 174 21.04 5.13 -1.74
CA ASP A 174 20.44 6.20 -0.92
C ASP A 174 19.21 6.87 -1.58
N ASP A 175 18.82 6.43 -2.78
CA ASP A 175 17.74 7.04 -3.57
C ASP A 175 16.33 6.59 -3.15
N TYR A 176 16.19 5.88 -2.03
CA TYR A 176 14.90 5.35 -1.59
C TYR A 176 14.64 5.46 -0.08
N LEU A 177 13.37 5.58 0.25
CA LEU A 177 12.80 5.39 1.57
C LEU A 177 12.06 4.06 1.57
N TRP A 178 12.32 3.25 2.59
CA TRP A 178 11.75 1.92 2.70
C TRP A 178 10.63 1.89 3.73
N SER A 179 9.51 1.28 3.38
CA SER A 179 8.43 0.94 4.30
C SER A 179 8.08 -0.54 4.16
N VAL A 180 7.50 -1.13 5.21
CA VAL A 180 7.02 -2.51 5.20
C VAL A 180 5.55 -2.64 5.59
N LEU A 181 4.89 -3.64 5.02
CA LEU A 181 3.56 -4.13 5.37
C LEU A 181 3.65 -5.63 5.66
N GLY A 182 3.21 -6.05 6.84
CA GLY A 182 3.05 -7.47 7.18
C GLY A 182 1.58 -7.90 7.23
N ALA A 183 1.17 -8.87 6.39
CA ALA A 183 -0.22 -9.32 6.34
C ALA A 183 -0.67 -10.03 7.63
N GLY A 184 -1.83 -9.65 8.14
CA GLY A 184 -2.50 -10.26 9.29
C GLY A 184 -1.65 -10.27 10.56
N ARG A 185 -1.40 -11.45 11.12
CA ARG A 185 -0.63 -11.62 12.36
C ARG A 185 0.81 -11.12 12.26
N ASN A 186 1.32 -10.94 11.05
CA ASN A 186 2.70 -10.53 10.79
C ASN A 186 2.89 -9.00 10.85
N GLN A 187 1.81 -8.21 10.94
CA GLN A 187 1.86 -6.75 10.92
C GLN A 187 2.85 -6.17 11.94
N MET A 188 2.69 -6.52 13.22
CA MET A 188 3.54 -5.96 14.29
C MET A 188 4.97 -6.52 14.28
N PRO A 189 5.21 -7.85 14.12
CA PRO A 189 6.57 -8.36 14.00
C PRO A 189 7.37 -7.76 12.82
N ILE A 190 6.75 -7.61 11.65
CA ILE A 190 7.42 -7.05 10.47
C ILE A 190 7.68 -5.55 10.63
N ALA A 191 6.72 -4.80 11.19
CA ALA A 191 6.94 -3.40 11.54
C ALA A 191 8.11 -3.23 12.51
N ALA A 192 8.20 -4.07 13.55
CA ALA A 192 9.30 -4.04 14.51
C ALA A 192 10.65 -4.34 13.86
N MET A 193 10.72 -5.34 12.97
CA MET A 193 11.95 -5.66 12.23
C MET A 193 12.40 -4.50 11.35
N SER A 194 11.48 -3.85 10.64
CA SER A 194 11.80 -2.72 9.77
C SER A 194 12.26 -1.50 10.57
N ALA A 195 11.56 -1.15 11.64
CA ALA A 195 11.94 -0.03 12.51
C ALA A 195 13.35 -0.23 13.11
N ALA A 196 13.67 -1.45 13.55
CA ALA A 196 14.98 -1.78 14.12
C ALA A 196 16.14 -1.65 13.12
N ILE A 197 15.88 -1.64 11.81
CA ILE A 197 16.88 -1.46 10.75
C ILE A 197 16.72 -0.15 9.97
N GLY A 198 16.03 0.84 10.55
CA GLY A 198 15.91 2.19 9.99
C GLY A 198 14.87 2.34 8.87
N GLY A 199 13.93 1.40 8.75
CA GLY A 199 12.80 1.51 7.83
C GLY A 199 11.56 2.17 8.45
N ASN A 200 10.59 2.50 7.60
CA ASN A 200 9.27 2.99 7.95
C ASN A 200 8.28 1.81 8.08
N VAL A 201 7.11 2.07 8.66
CA VAL A 201 6.13 1.03 8.97
C VAL A 201 4.73 1.39 8.47
N ARG A 202 4.01 0.39 7.94
CA ARG A 202 2.58 0.49 7.59
C ARG A 202 1.76 -0.43 8.48
N VAL A 203 0.67 0.12 9.03
CA VAL A 203 -0.36 -0.61 9.78
C VAL A 203 -1.74 -0.13 9.38
N GLY A 204 -2.75 -0.95 9.64
CA GLY A 204 -4.15 -0.60 9.37
C GLY A 204 -5.03 -1.83 9.20
N LEU A 205 -6.35 -1.58 9.22
CA LEU A 205 -7.37 -2.62 9.06
C LEU A 205 -7.39 -3.24 7.66
N GLU A 206 -6.80 -2.57 6.67
CA GLU A 206 -6.58 -3.13 5.34
C GLU A 206 -5.68 -4.37 5.41
N ASP A 207 -4.62 -4.29 6.22
CA ASP A 207 -3.56 -5.30 6.23
C ASP A 207 -3.80 -6.36 7.30
N SER A 208 -4.45 -5.99 8.42
CA SER A 208 -4.81 -6.90 9.50
C SER A 208 -6.07 -6.48 10.23
N LEU A 209 -7.03 -7.39 10.39
CA LEU A 209 -8.22 -7.18 11.21
C LEU A 209 -7.98 -7.30 12.72
N TRP A 210 -6.75 -7.61 13.15
CA TRP A 210 -6.47 -8.07 14.50
C TRP A 210 -5.62 -7.04 15.28
N ASP A 211 -5.94 -6.87 16.56
CA ASP A 211 -5.09 -6.18 17.54
C ASP A 211 -4.44 -7.18 18.52
N GLY A 212 -4.25 -8.42 18.08
CA GLY A 212 -3.59 -9.46 18.86
C GLY A 212 -4.17 -10.83 18.55
N PRO A 213 -3.57 -11.90 19.11
CA PRO A 213 -4.06 -13.26 18.90
C PRO A 213 -5.53 -13.37 19.31
N GLY A 214 -6.40 -13.68 18.34
CA GLY A 214 -7.83 -13.86 18.56
C GLY A 214 -8.64 -12.61 18.91
N ARG A 215 -8.05 -11.41 18.86
CA ARG A 215 -8.73 -10.15 19.20
C ARG A 215 -8.80 -9.23 17.99
N LEU A 216 -10.01 -8.86 17.57
CA LEU A 216 -10.22 -7.88 16.50
C LEU A 216 -9.74 -6.49 16.93
N ALA A 217 -9.19 -5.74 16.00
CA ALA A 217 -8.85 -4.34 16.21
C ALA A 217 -10.14 -3.49 16.15
N GLU A 218 -10.35 -2.65 17.16
CA GLU A 218 -11.51 -1.76 17.23
C GLU A 218 -11.44 -0.60 16.22
N SER A 219 -10.24 -0.23 15.81
CA SER A 219 -9.98 0.87 14.86
C SER A 219 -8.55 0.80 14.31
N SER A 220 -8.30 1.44 13.17
CA SER A 220 -6.93 1.67 12.69
C SER A 220 -6.10 2.44 13.72
N ALA A 221 -6.71 3.35 14.49
CA ALA A 221 -6.02 4.11 15.54
C ALA A 221 -5.46 3.21 16.66
N ALA A 222 -6.11 2.07 16.96
CA ALA A 222 -5.59 1.11 17.93
C ALA A 222 -4.26 0.50 17.45
N GLN A 223 -4.18 0.14 16.17
CA GLN A 223 -2.95 -0.39 15.56
C GLN A 223 -1.85 0.67 15.44
N VAL A 224 -2.21 1.92 15.10
CA VAL A 224 -1.27 3.06 15.12
C VAL A 224 -0.66 3.26 16.52
N ARG A 225 -1.49 3.26 17.58
CA ARG A 225 -0.99 3.34 18.96
C ARG A 225 -0.06 2.19 19.30
N ARG A 226 -0.38 0.98 18.86
CA ARG A 226 0.42 -0.21 19.14
C ARG A 226 1.79 -0.17 18.46
N VAL A 227 1.85 0.19 17.18
CA VAL A 227 3.14 0.31 16.49
C VAL A 227 3.96 1.47 17.07
N ARG A 228 3.31 2.58 17.46
CA ARG A 228 3.98 3.68 18.17
C ARG A 228 4.65 3.20 19.46
N SER A 229 4.00 2.37 20.28
CA SER A 229 4.65 1.83 21.49
C SER A 229 5.89 0.99 21.18
N ILE A 230 5.95 0.32 20.03
CA ILE A 230 7.16 -0.39 19.58
C ILE A 230 8.27 0.63 19.24
N LEU A 231 7.93 1.68 18.50
CA LEU A 231 8.88 2.74 18.14
C LEU A 231 9.43 3.49 19.36
N ASP A 232 8.55 3.86 20.30
CA ASP A 232 8.92 4.48 21.58
C ASP A 232 9.90 3.57 22.35
N GLY A 233 9.63 2.25 22.37
CA GLY A 233 10.51 1.25 23.00
C GLY A 233 11.89 1.12 22.33
N LEU A 234 12.01 1.50 21.05
CA LEU A 234 13.27 1.57 20.30
C LEU A 234 13.91 2.97 20.37
N SER A 235 13.33 3.91 21.13
CA SER A 235 13.77 5.32 21.19
C SER A 235 13.76 6.01 19.82
N LEU A 236 12.76 5.68 18.99
CA LEU A 236 12.53 6.30 17.69
C LEU A 236 11.34 7.28 17.77
N ASP A 237 11.45 8.39 17.06
CA ASP A 237 10.36 9.36 16.89
C ASP A 237 9.55 9.08 15.61
N ILE A 238 8.33 9.61 15.56
CA ILE A 238 7.44 9.52 14.39
C ILE A 238 7.48 10.81 13.57
N ALA A 239 7.47 10.67 12.25
CA ALA A 239 7.32 11.80 11.35
C ALA A 239 5.91 12.40 11.43
N THR A 240 5.85 13.72 11.53
CA THR A 240 4.66 14.52 11.22
C THR A 240 4.33 14.43 9.73
N PRO A 241 3.10 14.79 9.30
CA PRO A 241 2.76 14.83 7.88
C PRO A 241 3.68 15.74 7.05
N ASP A 242 4.12 16.88 7.59
CA ASP A 242 5.01 17.79 6.87
C ASP A 242 6.44 17.27 6.77
N GLU A 243 6.94 16.56 7.78
CA GLU A 243 8.21 15.83 7.67
C GLU A 243 8.12 14.72 6.63
N ALA A 244 7.02 13.95 6.61
CA ALA A 244 6.79 12.94 5.58
C ALA A 244 6.74 13.56 4.18
N ARG A 245 6.09 14.73 4.01
CA ARG A 245 6.10 15.49 2.75
C ARG A 245 7.50 15.88 2.33
N ALA A 246 8.33 16.37 3.25
CA ALA A 246 9.70 16.77 2.97
C ALA A 246 10.57 15.56 2.58
N MET A 247 10.49 14.47 3.35
CA MET A 247 11.20 13.21 3.10
C MET A 247 10.85 12.65 1.72
N LEU A 248 9.57 12.67 1.36
CA LEU A 248 9.06 12.09 0.12
C LEU A 248 9.01 13.09 -1.05
N GLN A 249 9.40 14.35 -0.85
CA GLN A 249 9.30 15.43 -1.84
C GLN A 249 7.89 15.59 -2.45
N LEU A 250 6.86 15.59 -1.60
CA LEU A 250 5.47 15.70 -2.03
C LEU A 250 5.11 17.14 -2.42
N LYS A 251 4.18 17.28 -3.37
CA LYS A 251 3.72 18.57 -3.90
C LYS A 251 2.94 19.45 -2.90
N GLY A 252 2.57 18.91 -1.75
CA GLY A 252 1.84 19.61 -0.71
C GLY A 252 0.32 19.55 -0.86
N ARG A 253 -0.37 19.69 0.29
CA ARG A 253 -1.83 19.55 0.41
C ARG A 253 -2.64 20.53 -0.45
N ALA A 254 -2.09 21.68 -0.81
CA ALA A 254 -2.80 22.70 -1.59
C ALA A 254 -2.87 22.36 -3.08
N ALA A 255 -2.07 21.39 -3.53
CA ALA A 255 -1.93 21.00 -4.94
C ALA A 255 -2.68 19.71 -5.28
N VAL A 256 -3.71 19.35 -4.49
CA VAL A 256 -4.58 18.18 -4.72
C VAL A 256 -5.96 18.59 -5.25
N GLY A 257 -6.67 17.66 -5.88
CA GLY A 257 -7.97 17.89 -6.53
C GLY A 257 -9.19 17.66 -5.61
N PHE A 258 -9.05 17.86 -4.30
CA PHE A 258 -10.11 17.66 -3.30
C PHE A 258 -9.93 18.57 -2.08
#